data_AF-A0AA88HEQ5-F1
#
_entry.id   AF-A0AA88HEQ5-F1
#
_cell.length_a   1.000
_cell.length_b   1.000
_cell.length_c   1.000
_cell.angle_alpha   90.00
_cell.angle_beta   90.00
_cell.angle_gamma   90.00
#
_symmetry.space_group_name_H-M   'P 1'
#
loop_
_entity.id
_entity.type
_entity.pdbx_description
1 polymer ?
#
loop_
_entity_poly.entity_id
_entity_poly.type
_entity_poly.pdbx_seq_one_letter_code
_entity_poly.pdbx_strand_id
1 'polypeptide(L)'
;LLSVIKMTEENLKGVARIRQEFLVCSLKHIAVGTPNEDLVHDSELEEQGGTKKVKLENGEAVKKRGQNKNRPQTARQEKSQKLCPTLMNVAEDERPKHCVHGEKCQFEHNIKKYLQDKPSDLPGSCYVYR
;
A
#
# COMPACT_ATOMS: atom_id res chain seq x y z
N LEU A 1 46.48 26.64 -0.41
CA LEU A 1 45.52 27.07 0.65
C LEU A 1 44.11 26.83 0.13
N LEU A 2 43.63 25.59 0.19
CA LEU A 2 42.24 25.23 -0.14
C LEU A 2 41.52 25.00 1.19
N SER A 3 40.82 26.02 1.67
CA SER A 3 39.93 25.89 2.82
C SER A 3 38.62 25.26 2.33
N VAL A 4 38.52 23.93 2.46
CA VAL A 4 37.26 23.20 2.34
C VAL A 4 36.36 23.66 3.49
N ILE A 5 35.27 24.33 3.14
CA ILE A 5 34.25 24.79 4.09
C ILE A 5 33.65 23.53 4.73
N LYS A 6 33.88 23.37 6.04
CA LYS A 6 33.28 22.32 6.86
C LYS A 6 31.77 22.53 6.86
N MET A 7 31.01 21.59 6.31
CA MET A 7 29.55 21.57 6.42
C MET A 7 29.19 21.30 7.88
N THR A 8 28.50 22.23 8.53
CA THR A 8 28.05 22.06 9.92
C THR A 8 26.89 21.07 10.00
N GLU A 9 27.03 20.13 10.91
CA GLU A 9 26.28 18.87 11.05
C GLU A 9 25.00 19.04 11.89
N GLU A 10 24.08 19.90 11.47
CA GLU A 10 22.78 19.98 12.14
C GLU A 10 21.77 19.04 11.47
N ASN A 11 21.60 17.86 12.08
CA ASN A 11 20.66 16.82 11.66
C ASN A 11 19.23 17.22 12.09
N LEU A 12 18.53 17.94 11.22
CA LEU A 12 17.14 18.35 11.44
C LEU A 12 16.23 17.13 11.44
N LYS A 13 15.54 16.88 12.57
CA LYS A 13 14.63 15.75 12.73
C LYS A 13 13.52 15.82 11.66
N GLY A 14 13.37 14.74 10.90
CA GLY A 14 12.36 14.64 9.83
C GLY A 14 12.83 15.11 8.45
N VAL A 15 14.09 15.50 8.28
CA VAL A 15 14.64 15.90 6.97
C VAL A 15 15.66 14.86 6.49
N ALA A 16 15.39 14.23 5.35
CA ALA A 16 16.34 13.34 4.68
C ALA A 16 17.17 14.11 3.64
N ARG A 17 18.47 14.31 3.91
CA ARG A 17 19.39 14.95 2.96
C ARG A 17 19.87 13.94 1.92
N ILE A 18 19.71 14.26 0.64
CA ILE A 18 20.28 13.48 -0.47
C ILE A 18 21.77 13.85 -0.58
N ARG A 19 22.66 12.86 -0.67
CA ARG A 19 24.11 13.14 -0.85
C ARG A 19 24.36 13.73 -2.23
N GLN A 20 25.38 14.60 -2.32
CA GLN A 20 25.76 15.29 -3.55
C GLN A 20 26.06 14.33 -4.71
N GLU A 21 26.62 13.15 -4.43
CA GLU A 21 26.88 12.09 -5.43
C GLU A 21 25.61 11.57 -6.15
N PHE A 22 24.43 11.78 -5.58
CA PHE A 22 23.14 11.40 -6.18
C PHE A 22 22.41 12.57 -6.85
N LEU A 23 22.97 13.78 -6.85
CA LEU A 23 22.43 14.91 -7.58
C LEU A 23 22.88 14.84 -9.04
N VAL A 24 21.96 14.59 -9.96
CA VAL A 24 22.26 14.61 -11.40
C VAL A 24 22.29 16.06 -11.89
N CYS A 25 23.48 16.67 -11.94
CA CYS A 25 23.70 17.99 -12.53
C CYS A 25 23.76 17.92 -14.06
N SER A 26 22.61 17.87 -14.72
CA SER A 26 22.53 18.16 -16.16
C SER A 26 21.18 18.78 -16.52
N LEU A 27 20.97 20.00 -16.05
CA LEU A 27 19.83 20.84 -16.41
C LEU A 27 20.20 21.71 -17.62
N LYS A 28 20.02 21.18 -18.83
CA LYS A 28 19.91 22.00 -20.05
C LYS A 28 18.46 22.13 -20.54
N HIS A 29 17.49 21.59 -19.81
CA HIS A 29 16.07 21.62 -20.20
C HIS A 29 15.16 21.90 -19.00
N ILE A 30 15.32 23.05 -18.35
CA ILE A 30 14.17 23.72 -17.72
C ILE A 30 14.05 25.06 -18.44
N ALA A 31 13.33 25.03 -19.56
CA ALA A 31 12.86 26.25 -20.19
C ALA A 31 11.87 26.89 -19.21
N VAL A 32 12.18 28.12 -18.83
CA VAL A 32 11.33 29.01 -18.04
C VAL A 32 10.00 29.20 -18.79
N GLY A 33 8.94 28.60 -18.28
CA GLY A 33 7.57 28.95 -18.63
C GLY A 33 7.11 30.08 -17.73
N THR A 34 6.75 31.21 -18.33
CA THR A 34 6.12 32.38 -17.71
C THR A 34 4.87 32.00 -16.89
N PRO A 35 4.54 32.74 -15.82
CA PRO A 35 3.29 32.53 -15.09
C PRO A 35 2.13 33.04 -15.96
N ASN A 36 1.33 32.14 -16.52
CA ASN A 36 -0.03 32.49 -16.89
C ASN A 36 -0.84 32.52 -15.59
N GLU A 37 -1.31 33.71 -15.26
CA GLU A 37 -2.49 33.94 -14.44
C GLU A 37 -3.61 32.98 -14.87
N ASP A 38 -4.12 32.21 -13.91
CA ASP A 38 -5.36 31.38 -13.92
C ASP A 38 -5.17 30.03 -13.22
N LEU A 39 -4.65 30.05 -11.98
CA LEU A 39 -4.88 28.96 -11.03
C LEU A 39 -5.60 29.52 -9.82
N VAL A 40 -6.91 29.65 -10.00
CA VAL A 40 -7.88 29.88 -8.93
C VAL A 40 -7.69 28.77 -7.90
N HIS A 41 -7.40 29.17 -6.68
CA HIS A 41 -7.50 28.36 -5.47
C HIS A 41 -8.97 28.00 -5.29
N ASP A 42 -9.30 26.71 -5.34
CA ASP A 42 -10.54 26.25 -4.72
C ASP A 42 -10.30 24.94 -3.97
N SER A 43 -10.25 25.12 -2.67
CA SER A 43 -10.19 24.09 -1.65
C SER A 43 -11.60 23.58 -1.39
N GLU A 44 -11.97 22.41 -1.91
CA GLU A 44 -13.10 21.65 -1.35
C GLU A 44 -12.84 20.15 -1.45
N LEU A 45 -12.82 19.53 -0.27
CA LEU A 45 -12.72 18.11 -0.04
C LEU A 45 -14.06 17.47 -0.39
N GLU A 46 -14.10 16.62 -1.42
CA GLU A 46 -15.12 15.57 -1.49
C GLU A 46 -14.50 14.23 -1.88
N GLU A 47 -14.44 13.34 -0.88
CA GLU A 47 -14.30 11.90 -1.08
C GLU A 47 -15.53 11.39 -1.85
N GLN A 48 -15.33 11.09 -3.13
CA GLN A 48 -16.15 10.11 -3.82
C GLN A 48 -15.34 9.47 -4.94
N GLY A 49 -15.16 8.16 -4.82
CA GLY A 49 -14.47 7.32 -5.78
C GLY A 49 -15.10 7.44 -7.16
N GLY A 50 -14.51 8.27 -8.00
CA GLY A 50 -14.85 8.41 -9.41
C GLY A 50 -13.57 8.58 -10.20
N THR A 51 -13.22 7.57 -11.01
CA THR A 51 -12.09 7.69 -11.93
C THR A 51 -12.38 8.77 -12.96
N LYS A 52 -12.01 10.03 -12.67
CA LYS A 52 -12.00 11.10 -13.69
C LYS A 52 -11.01 10.67 -14.78
N LYS A 53 -11.56 10.23 -15.92
CA LYS A 53 -10.80 10.03 -17.15
C LYS A 53 -10.44 11.43 -17.64
N VAL A 54 -9.15 11.78 -17.60
CA VAL A 54 -8.65 12.97 -18.28
C VAL A 54 -8.87 12.72 -19.78
N LYS A 55 -9.82 13.43 -20.37
CA LYS A 55 -10.15 13.35 -21.79
C LYS A 55 -9.30 14.41 -22.50
N LEU A 56 -8.37 13.97 -23.35
CA LEU A 56 -7.71 14.87 -24.29
C LEU A 56 -8.67 15.21 -25.44
N GLU A 57 -8.45 16.37 -26.07
CA GLU A 57 -9.30 17.00 -27.10
C GLU A 57 -9.61 16.08 -28.30
N ASN A 58 -8.81 15.05 -28.53
CA ASN A 58 -9.03 14.03 -29.58
C ASN A 58 -9.62 12.71 -29.07
N GLY A 59 -10.54 12.73 -28.10
CA GLY A 59 -11.48 11.62 -27.82
C GLY A 59 -10.90 10.27 -27.34
N GLU A 60 -9.59 10.07 -27.40
CA GLU A 60 -8.93 8.81 -27.05
C GLU A 60 -8.64 8.78 -25.55
N ALA A 61 -9.24 7.81 -24.85
CA ALA A 61 -8.99 7.60 -23.43
C ALA A 61 -7.54 7.14 -23.22
N VAL A 62 -6.71 8.04 -22.68
CA VAL A 62 -5.35 7.71 -22.27
C VAL A 62 -5.42 6.61 -21.20
N LYS A 63 -4.96 5.40 -21.56
CA LYS A 63 -4.85 4.29 -20.61
C LYS A 63 -3.88 4.73 -19.51
N LYS A 64 -4.34 4.72 -18.25
CA LYS A 64 -3.47 4.96 -17.09
C LYS A 64 -2.29 3.98 -17.16
N ARG A 65 -1.09 4.52 -17.39
CA ARG A 65 0.16 3.74 -17.40
C ARG A 65 0.40 3.18 -15.99
N GLY A 66 1.08 2.03 -15.88
CA GLY A 66 1.49 1.45 -14.59
C GLY A 66 0.59 0.35 -14.00
N GLN A 67 -0.53 -0.01 -14.63
CA GLN A 67 -1.32 -1.17 -14.20
C GLN A 67 -0.90 -2.43 -14.97
N ASN A 68 -0.23 -3.38 -14.31
CA ASN A 68 -0.01 -4.72 -14.88
C ASN A 68 -1.30 -5.55 -14.79
N LYS A 69 -2.13 -5.46 -15.84
CA LYS A 69 -3.39 -6.22 -15.95
C LYS A 69 -3.18 -7.72 -16.17
N ASN A 70 -1.97 -8.14 -16.53
CA ASN A 70 -1.61 -9.53 -16.73
C ASN A 70 -1.08 -10.19 -15.45
N ARG A 71 -1.20 -9.52 -14.30
CA ARG A 71 -0.87 -10.15 -13.02
C ARG A 71 -1.83 -11.33 -12.80
N PRO A 72 -1.33 -12.58 -12.68
CA PRO A 72 -2.20 -13.72 -12.44
C PRO A 72 -2.92 -13.53 -11.10
N GLN A 73 -4.23 -13.79 -11.08
CA GLN A 73 -4.95 -13.85 -9.82
C GLN A 73 -4.46 -15.08 -9.06
N THR A 74 -3.86 -14.88 -7.89
CA THR A 74 -3.62 -15.97 -6.95
C THR A 74 -4.93 -16.70 -6.70
N ALA A 75 -4.90 -18.04 -6.80
CA ALA A 75 -6.06 -18.87 -6.56
C ALA A 75 -6.70 -18.50 -5.22
N ARG A 76 -7.98 -18.15 -5.25
CA ARG A 76 -8.73 -17.84 -4.03
C ARG A 76 -9.00 -19.16 -3.32
N GLN A 77 -8.53 -19.28 -2.08
CA GLN A 77 -8.94 -20.37 -1.20
C GLN A 77 -10.44 -20.31 -0.95
N GLU A 78 -11.04 -21.49 -0.77
CA GLU A 78 -12.46 -21.60 -0.46
C GLU A 78 -12.74 -21.04 0.95
N LYS A 79 -13.93 -20.48 1.16
CA LYS A 79 -14.25 -19.79 2.41
C LYS A 79 -14.43 -20.78 3.55
N SER A 80 -14.95 -21.97 3.27
CA SER A 80 -15.09 -23.04 4.27
C SER A 80 -13.75 -23.50 4.85
N GLN A 81 -12.64 -23.33 4.12
CA GLN A 81 -11.30 -23.68 4.62
C GLN A 81 -10.73 -22.63 5.58
N LYS A 82 -11.39 -21.48 5.72
CA LYS A 82 -10.96 -20.38 6.59
C LYS A 82 -11.80 -20.34 7.85
N LEU A 83 -11.14 -20.07 8.97
CA LEU A 83 -11.82 -19.84 10.24
C LEU A 83 -12.69 -18.57 10.15
N CYS A 84 -13.84 -18.59 10.83
CA CYS A 84 -14.72 -17.45 10.92
C CYS A 84 -14.02 -16.23 11.57
N PRO A 85 -14.08 -15.03 10.97
CA PRO A 85 -13.43 -13.82 11.51
C PRO A 85 -13.90 -13.44 12.93
N THR A 86 -15.16 -13.75 13.28
CA THR A 86 -15.69 -13.52 14.63
C THR A 86 -14.97 -14.36 15.69
N LEU A 87 -14.46 -15.53 15.31
CA LEU A 87 -13.68 -16.40 16.20
C LEU A 87 -12.19 -16.04 16.21
N MET A 88 -11.66 -15.46 15.13
CA MET A 88 -10.25 -15.01 15.08
C MET A 88 -10.01 -13.73 15.88
N ASN A 89 -10.97 -12.80 15.87
CA ASN A 89 -10.82 -11.47 16.48
C ASN A 89 -11.26 -11.46 17.95
N VAL A 90 -10.71 -12.38 18.75
CA VAL A 90 -11.02 -12.52 20.18
C VAL A 90 -9.75 -12.31 20.98
N ALA A 91 -9.77 -11.36 21.93
CA ALA A 91 -8.66 -11.16 22.87
C ALA A 91 -8.60 -12.33 23.86
N GLU A 92 -7.43 -12.62 24.43
CA GLU A 92 -7.23 -13.75 25.36
C GLU A 92 -8.22 -13.73 26.56
N ASP A 93 -8.60 -12.54 27.01
CA ASP A 93 -9.52 -12.33 28.14
C ASP A 93 -11.00 -12.29 27.74
N GLU A 94 -11.32 -12.28 26.44
CA GLU A 94 -12.69 -12.15 25.94
C GLU A 94 -13.25 -13.50 25.48
N ARG A 95 -14.55 -13.70 25.73
CA ARG A 95 -15.25 -14.84 25.13
C ARG A 95 -15.56 -14.55 23.66
N PRO A 96 -15.47 -15.56 22.78
CA PRO A 96 -15.83 -15.40 21.37
C PRO A 96 -17.28 -14.93 21.25
N LYS A 97 -17.47 -13.83 20.52
CA LYS A 97 -18.81 -13.32 20.21
C LYS A 97 -19.54 -14.33 19.32
N HIS A 98 -20.86 -14.41 19.48
CA HIS A 98 -21.66 -15.24 18.58
C HIS A 98 -21.57 -14.69 17.15
N CYS A 99 -21.38 -15.57 16.16
CA CYS A 99 -21.34 -15.17 14.76
C CYS A 99 -22.72 -14.69 14.31
N VAL A 100 -22.80 -13.51 13.68
CA VAL A 100 -24.06 -12.93 13.17
C VAL A 100 -24.73 -13.83 12.14
N HIS A 101 -23.96 -14.64 11.41
CA HIS A 101 -24.48 -15.56 10.40
C HIS A 101 -24.90 -16.93 10.96
N GLY A 102 -24.58 -17.23 12.23
CA GLY A 102 -24.90 -18.50 12.88
C GLY A 102 -24.51 -19.71 12.03
N GLU A 103 -25.45 -20.63 11.81
CA GLU A 103 -25.24 -21.86 11.03
C GLU A 103 -25.11 -21.64 9.51
N LYS A 104 -25.53 -20.47 8.99
CA LYS A 104 -25.45 -20.14 7.56
C LYS A 104 -24.13 -19.49 7.17
N CYS A 105 -23.16 -19.46 8.08
CA CYS A 105 -21.84 -18.87 7.84
C CYS A 105 -21.09 -19.66 6.77
N GLN A 106 -20.43 -18.95 5.85
CA GLN A 106 -19.61 -19.55 4.79
C GLN A 106 -18.22 -19.97 5.28
N PHE A 107 -17.88 -19.69 6.54
CA PHE A 107 -16.58 -19.93 7.15
C PHE A 107 -16.70 -21.05 8.21
N GLU A 108 -15.58 -21.69 8.52
CA GLU A 108 -15.52 -22.75 9.52
C GLU A 108 -15.60 -22.18 10.95
N HIS A 109 -16.48 -22.75 11.77
CA HIS A 109 -16.61 -22.40 13.19
C HIS A 109 -15.86 -23.37 14.11
N ASN A 110 -15.49 -24.55 13.64
CA ASN A 110 -14.76 -25.51 14.43
C ASN A 110 -13.24 -25.27 14.38
N ILE A 111 -12.70 -24.70 15.46
CA ILE A 111 -11.28 -24.41 15.60
C ILE A 111 -10.42 -25.68 15.47
N LYS A 112 -10.86 -26.80 16.08
CA LYS A 112 -10.09 -28.05 16.05
C LYS A 112 -9.95 -28.59 14.64
N LYS A 113 -11.05 -28.56 13.87
CA LYS A 113 -11.06 -28.98 12.47
C LYS A 113 -10.15 -28.09 11.62
N TYR A 114 -10.26 -26.77 11.79
CA TYR A 114 -9.38 -25.82 11.09
C TYR A 114 -7.89 -26.08 11.38
N LEU A 115 -7.52 -26.33 12.63
CA LEU A 115 -6.12 -26.61 13.00
C LEU A 115 -5.59 -27.93 12.41
N GLN A 116 -6.44 -28.93 12.24
CA GLN A 116 -6.06 -30.21 11.62
C GLN A 116 -5.88 -30.09 10.11
N ASP A 117 -6.75 -29.31 9.45
CA ASP A 117 -6.72 -29.11 8.00
C ASP A 117 -5.67 -28.07 7.57
N LYS A 118 -5.18 -27.25 8.51
CA LYS A 118 -4.21 -26.18 8.23
C LYS A 118 -2.86 -26.76 7.80
N PRO A 119 -2.35 -26.42 6.61
CA PRO A 119 -1.01 -26.83 6.19
C PRO A 119 0.06 -26.13 7.04
N SER A 120 1.25 -26.74 7.11
CA SER A 120 2.41 -26.14 7.76
C SER A 120 2.78 -24.81 7.10
N ASP A 121 2.95 -23.75 7.89
CA ASP A 121 3.19 -22.40 7.37
C ASP A 121 4.52 -22.28 6.63
N LEU A 122 5.58 -22.85 7.22
CA LEU A 122 6.93 -22.82 6.67
C LEU A 122 7.58 -24.19 6.83
N PRO A 123 8.24 -24.72 5.79
CA PRO A 123 9.09 -25.89 5.94
C PRO A 123 10.39 -25.51 6.67
N GLY A 124 10.78 -26.30 7.67
CA GLY A 124 12.07 -26.19 8.37
C GLY A 124 12.11 -25.20 9.54
N SER A 125 13.32 -24.86 10.00
CA SER A 125 13.56 -23.93 11.12
C SER A 125 13.65 -22.48 10.64
N CYS A 126 13.02 -21.55 11.37
CA CYS A 126 13.17 -20.12 11.10
C CYS A 126 14.63 -19.67 11.27
N TYR A 127 15.20 -18.98 10.27
CA TYR A 127 16.60 -18.53 10.31
C TYR A 127 16.88 -17.46 11.37
N VAL A 128 15.85 -16.74 11.83
CA VAL A 128 15.96 -15.69 12.86
C VAL A 128 16.17 -16.28 14.25
N TYR A 129 15.62 -17.47 14.51
CA TYR A 129 15.65 -18.12 15.82
C TYR A 129 16.56 -19.36 15.83
N ARG A 130 17.67 -19.31 15.09
CA ARG A 130 18.70 -20.37 15.11
C ARG A 130 19.60 -20.28 16.34
#